data_AF-A0AAW2JM19-F1
#
_entry.id   AF-A0AAW2JM19-F1
#
_cell.length_a   1.000
_cell.length_b   1.000
_cell.length_c   1.000
_cell.angle_alpha   90.00
_cell.angle_beta   90.00
_cell.angle_gamma   90.00
#
_symmetry.space_group_name_H-M   'P 1'
#
loop_
_entity.id
_entity.type
_entity.pdbx_description
1 polymer ?
#
loop_
_entity_poly.entity_id
_entity_poly.type
_entity_poly.pdbx_seq_one_letter_code
_entity_poly.pdbx_strand_id
1 'polypeptide(L)'
;MATVDLDKMKIVQYHDHLMIPVPKGEDTDYRESVQNPPFDTRIKSMTMLQPDGPSFTIDGNNVRGYISEMFVPYQDLSEEWYFRTFLDAGEFGVGICAVPLQPHTDCPPNAVFLDGYYTTRDGTPAKTSNVFCVFERYAGDIMWRHSETILPGDTVEVRPDVTLVVRMVSTVANYDYIIDWEFKQSGSIKITASLSGILAVKASAYTHKDQIQEEVYGTIVAENTIGSCHSHFLSFHLDLDIDGDANSLKKAHLQAVRVTNGSSPRKSHWTVVDEVAKMESGCQNSTGLGGSD
;
A
#
# COMPACT_ATOMS: atom_id res chain seq x y z
N MET A 1 -11.00 29.12 -6.45
CA MET A 1 -9.96 28.35 -7.18
C MET A 1 -9.03 29.30 -7.93
N ALA A 2 -7.74 28.97 -8.02
CA ALA A 2 -6.76 29.70 -8.82
C ALA A 2 -5.99 28.73 -9.72
N THR A 3 -5.77 29.08 -10.97
CA THR A 3 -4.94 28.32 -11.92
C THR A 3 -3.65 29.08 -12.19
N VAL A 4 -2.52 28.39 -12.06
CA VAL A 4 -1.18 28.97 -12.20
C VAL A 4 -0.45 28.28 -13.35
N ASP A 5 0.10 29.08 -14.26
CA ASP A 5 1.04 28.63 -15.28
C ASP A 5 2.44 28.59 -14.65
N LEU A 6 3.00 27.38 -14.50
CA LEU A 6 4.29 27.16 -13.84
C LEU A 6 5.50 27.56 -14.71
N ASP A 7 5.35 27.62 -16.03
CA ASP A 7 6.44 28.09 -16.92
C ASP A 7 6.56 29.61 -16.84
N LYS A 8 5.42 30.31 -16.81
CA LYS A 8 5.36 31.77 -16.69
C LYS A 8 5.35 32.25 -15.25
N MET A 9 5.25 31.34 -14.29
CA MET A 9 5.12 31.61 -12.85
C MET A 9 4.04 32.67 -12.54
N LYS A 10 2.85 32.53 -13.14
CA LYS A 10 1.76 33.53 -13.00
C LYS A 10 0.38 32.91 -12.88
N ILE A 11 -0.51 33.60 -12.17
CA ILE A 11 -1.94 33.27 -12.15
C ILE A 11 -2.53 33.59 -13.52
N VAL A 12 -3.20 32.62 -14.13
CA VAL A 12 -3.89 32.78 -15.43
C VAL A 12 -5.40 32.83 -15.29
N GLN A 13 -5.94 32.31 -14.19
CA GLN A 13 -7.37 32.33 -13.88
C GLN A 13 -7.57 32.35 -12.37
N TYR A 14 -8.57 33.10 -11.92
CA TYR A 14 -8.95 33.17 -10.51
C TYR A 14 -10.46 33.33 -10.40
N HIS A 15 -11.11 32.38 -9.75
CA HIS A 15 -12.55 32.37 -9.48
C HIS A 15 -12.79 32.23 -7.98
N ASP A 16 -13.40 33.25 -7.38
CA ASP A 16 -13.89 33.20 -6.00
C ASP A 16 -15.42 33.19 -6.02
N HIS A 17 -16.01 32.04 -5.68
CA HIS A 17 -17.44 31.80 -5.88
C HIS A 17 -18.13 31.07 -4.72
N LEU A 18 -17.38 30.69 -3.67
CA LEU A 18 -17.92 30.00 -2.50
C LEU A 18 -17.46 30.69 -1.21
N MET A 19 -18.43 30.92 -0.32
CA MET A 19 -18.19 31.42 1.03
C MET A 19 -18.62 30.32 2.01
N ILE A 20 -17.65 29.49 2.44
CA ILE A 20 -17.88 28.34 3.32
C ILE A 20 -17.02 28.51 4.58
N PRO A 21 -17.54 28.16 5.78
CA PRO A 21 -16.74 28.19 7.00
C PRO A 21 -15.49 27.33 6.88
N VAL A 22 -14.35 27.86 7.34
CA VAL A 22 -13.12 27.08 7.47
C VAL A 22 -13.26 26.17 8.69
N PRO A 23 -12.97 24.86 8.59
CA PRO A 23 -12.90 23.97 9.74
C PRO A 23 -12.02 24.54 10.86
N LYS A 24 -12.42 24.31 12.11
CA LYS A 24 -11.60 24.74 13.25
C LYS A 24 -10.32 23.92 13.33
N GLY A 25 -9.27 24.53 13.89
CA GLY A 25 -7.98 23.87 14.09
C GLY A 25 -7.86 23.12 15.42
N GLU A 26 -8.83 23.23 16.32
CA GLU A 26 -8.80 22.50 17.59
C GLU A 26 -8.81 20.99 17.37
N ASP A 27 -8.04 20.26 18.19
CA ASP A 27 -7.92 18.80 18.16
C ASP A 27 -7.44 18.20 16.81
N THR A 28 -6.76 18.99 15.97
CA THR A 28 -6.21 18.54 14.68
C THR A 28 -4.72 18.22 14.71
N ASP A 29 -3.99 18.63 15.75
CA ASP A 29 -2.54 18.45 15.82
C ASP A 29 -2.17 17.04 16.30
N TYR A 30 -1.46 16.30 15.45
CA TYR A 30 -1.04 14.93 15.71
C TYR A 30 0.27 14.82 16.51
N ARG A 31 0.97 15.93 16.77
CA ARG A 31 2.28 15.90 17.44
C ARG A 31 2.08 15.74 18.94
N GLU A 32 2.61 14.65 19.49
CA GLU A 32 2.58 14.38 20.94
C GLU A 32 3.08 15.58 21.76
N SER A 33 4.08 16.33 21.26
CA SER A 33 4.68 17.48 21.95
C SER A 33 3.73 18.66 22.21
N VAL A 34 2.60 18.74 21.51
CA VAL A 34 1.58 19.78 21.71
C VAL A 34 0.25 19.24 22.22
N GLN A 35 0.13 17.92 22.33
CA GLN A 35 -1.07 17.29 22.89
C GLN A 35 -1.07 17.38 24.42
N ASN A 36 -2.28 17.43 24.98
CA ASN A 36 -2.48 17.50 26.43
C ASN A 36 -3.02 16.17 26.96
N PRO A 37 -2.69 15.79 28.21
CA PRO A 37 -3.29 14.63 28.86
C PRO A 37 -4.83 14.71 28.95
N PRO A 38 -5.53 13.57 29.06
CA PRO A 38 -5.01 12.23 29.32
C PRO A 38 -4.55 11.50 28.04
N PHE A 39 -3.40 10.84 28.12
CA PHE A 39 -2.99 9.83 27.14
C PHE A 39 -3.48 8.45 27.58
N ASP A 40 -3.80 7.59 26.61
CA ASP A 40 -4.17 6.20 26.88
C ASP A 40 -2.98 5.39 27.47
N THR A 41 -3.25 4.16 27.86
CA THR A 41 -2.32 3.25 28.51
C THR A 41 -1.09 3.02 27.64
N ARG A 42 0.08 3.40 28.16
CA ARG A 42 1.35 3.25 27.44
C ARG A 42 1.67 1.78 27.17
N ILE A 43 1.98 1.48 25.91
CA ILE A 43 2.48 0.15 25.50
C ILE A 43 3.79 -0.14 26.23
N LYS A 44 3.91 -1.34 26.81
CA LYS A 44 5.12 -1.77 27.51
C LYS A 44 6.28 -1.94 26.53
N SER A 45 7.46 -1.46 26.90
CA SER A 45 8.66 -1.58 26.08
C SER A 45 9.06 -3.05 25.83
N MET A 46 9.61 -3.30 24.65
CA MET A 46 10.16 -4.59 24.24
C MET A 46 11.55 -4.37 23.63
N THR A 47 12.47 -5.31 23.86
CA THR A 47 13.83 -5.27 23.30
C THR A 47 14.03 -6.49 22.40
N MET A 48 14.56 -6.25 21.20
CA MET A 48 14.97 -7.28 20.26
C MET A 48 16.48 -7.19 20.03
N LEU A 49 17.16 -8.33 20.03
CA LEU A 49 18.61 -8.41 19.85
C LEU A 49 18.94 -9.60 18.94
N GLN A 50 19.76 -9.35 17.92
CA GLN A 50 20.42 -10.38 17.12
C GLN A 50 21.91 -10.38 17.48
N PRO A 51 22.37 -11.29 18.36
CA PRO A 51 23.73 -11.24 18.92
C PRO A 51 24.82 -11.42 17.87
N ASP A 52 24.53 -12.19 16.81
CA ASP A 52 25.46 -12.47 15.72
C ASP A 52 25.28 -11.51 14.52
N GLY A 53 24.44 -10.48 14.68
CA GLY A 53 24.06 -9.58 13.59
C GLY A 53 22.93 -10.14 12.71
N PRO A 54 22.55 -9.40 11.64
CA PRO A 54 21.55 -9.85 10.69
C PRO A 54 22.02 -11.04 9.86
N SER A 55 21.11 -11.92 9.45
CA SER A 55 21.45 -13.10 8.63
C SER A 55 21.60 -12.79 7.14
N PHE A 56 21.51 -11.51 6.74
CA PHE A 56 21.60 -11.06 5.35
C PHE A 56 22.82 -10.16 5.11
N THR A 57 23.29 -10.16 3.87
CA THR A 57 24.30 -9.22 3.36
C THR A 57 23.70 -8.42 2.21
N ILE A 58 24.07 -7.15 2.09
CA ILE A 58 23.66 -6.29 0.98
C ILE A 58 24.90 -6.05 0.10
N ASP A 59 24.87 -6.54 -1.14
CA ASP A 59 25.89 -6.30 -2.16
C ASP A 59 25.20 -5.88 -3.48
N GLY A 60 25.41 -4.63 -3.89
CA GLY A 60 24.68 -4.02 -5.01
C GLY A 60 23.19 -3.78 -4.71
N ASN A 61 22.46 -3.21 -5.69
CA ASN A 61 21.08 -2.71 -5.51
C ASN A 61 20.17 -2.93 -6.74
N ASN A 62 20.31 -4.02 -7.50
CA ASN A 62 19.52 -4.23 -8.71
C ASN A 62 18.23 -5.00 -8.42
N VAL A 63 17.07 -4.37 -8.63
CA VAL A 63 15.75 -4.99 -8.49
C VAL A 63 14.91 -4.67 -9.74
N ARG A 64 14.29 -5.69 -10.34
CA ARG A 64 13.40 -5.54 -11.50
C ARG A 64 11.96 -5.92 -11.14
N GLY A 65 11.39 -5.13 -10.22
CA GLY A 65 10.00 -5.18 -9.78
C GLY A 65 9.68 -3.91 -8.98
N TYR A 66 8.66 -3.15 -9.39
CA TYR A 66 8.39 -1.83 -8.82
C TYR A 66 6.94 -1.37 -9.05
N ILE A 67 6.52 -0.36 -8.28
CA ILE A 67 5.27 0.36 -8.56
C ILE A 67 5.52 1.26 -9.77
N SER A 68 4.84 0.96 -10.87
CA SER A 68 4.95 1.74 -12.10
C SER A 68 4.10 3.00 -12.07
N GLU A 69 2.93 2.96 -11.42
CA GLU A 69 2.04 4.12 -11.28
C GLU A 69 1.09 3.95 -10.10
N MET A 70 0.62 5.08 -9.56
CA MET A 70 -0.38 5.17 -8.52
C MET A 70 -1.45 6.18 -8.94
N PHE A 71 -2.71 5.76 -9.02
CA PHE A 71 -3.82 6.59 -9.46
C PHE A 71 -4.80 6.85 -8.31
N VAL A 72 -5.02 8.13 -8.00
CA VAL A 72 -5.84 8.59 -6.87
C VAL A 72 -7.00 9.48 -7.35
N PRO A 73 -8.07 8.88 -7.93
CA PRO A 73 -9.22 9.65 -8.40
C PRO A 73 -10.17 10.02 -7.27
N TYR A 74 -10.39 11.33 -7.08
CA TYR A 74 -11.49 11.82 -6.25
C TYR A 74 -12.81 11.75 -7.01
N GLN A 75 -13.90 11.56 -6.26
CA GLN A 75 -15.25 11.34 -6.79
C GLN A 75 -16.15 12.56 -6.65
N ASP A 76 -15.58 13.72 -6.32
CA ASP A 76 -16.33 14.97 -6.16
C ASP A 76 -16.37 15.76 -7.47
N LEU A 77 -17.58 15.96 -7.98
CA LEU A 77 -17.86 16.57 -9.28
C LEU A 77 -17.83 18.11 -9.27
N SER A 78 -17.66 18.74 -8.11
CA SER A 78 -17.63 20.20 -7.97
C SER A 78 -16.38 20.83 -8.59
N GLU A 79 -16.45 22.12 -8.91
CA GLU A 79 -15.36 22.89 -9.52
C GLU A 79 -14.06 22.83 -8.69
N GLU A 80 -14.16 22.62 -7.36
CA GLU A 80 -13.00 22.54 -6.46
C GLU A 80 -12.25 21.20 -6.52
N TRP A 81 -12.89 20.13 -7.04
CA TRP A 81 -12.39 18.76 -6.92
C TRP A 81 -12.37 17.95 -8.20
N TYR A 82 -13.16 18.28 -9.23
CA TYR A 82 -13.32 17.42 -10.42
C TYR A 82 -12.01 17.07 -11.13
N PHE A 83 -10.99 17.93 -11.03
CA PHE A 83 -9.68 17.76 -11.67
C PHE A 83 -8.68 16.97 -10.81
N ARG A 84 -9.03 16.60 -9.57
CA ARG A 84 -8.13 15.92 -8.64
C ARG A 84 -8.15 14.43 -8.91
N THR A 85 -7.25 13.98 -9.77
CA THR A 85 -7.08 12.57 -10.09
C THR A 85 -5.59 12.24 -10.22
N PHE A 86 -4.87 12.30 -9.09
CA PHE A 86 -3.41 12.31 -9.10
C PHE A 86 -2.83 11.02 -9.70
N LEU A 87 -1.74 11.20 -10.44
CA LEU A 87 -0.85 10.13 -10.88
C LEU A 87 0.47 10.28 -10.11
N ASP A 88 0.55 9.74 -8.89
CA ASP A 88 1.60 10.14 -7.95
C ASP A 88 3.01 9.85 -8.47
N ALA A 89 3.19 8.72 -9.17
CA ALA A 89 4.49 8.37 -9.72
C ALA A 89 4.84 9.26 -10.92
N GLY A 90 3.90 9.45 -11.85
CA GLY A 90 4.11 10.24 -13.07
C GLY A 90 4.18 11.76 -12.86
N GLU A 91 3.39 12.31 -11.93
CA GLU A 91 3.27 13.76 -11.72
C GLU A 91 4.23 14.31 -10.65
N PHE A 92 4.52 13.52 -9.60
CA PHE A 92 5.32 13.97 -8.45
C PHE A 92 6.61 13.17 -8.26
N GLY A 93 6.57 11.87 -8.55
CA GLY A 93 7.70 10.95 -8.41
C GLY A 93 7.80 10.35 -7.01
N VAL A 94 7.34 9.12 -6.85
CA VAL A 94 7.33 8.37 -5.58
C VAL A 94 8.73 8.23 -4.95
N GLY A 95 9.78 8.13 -5.78
CA GLY A 95 11.17 8.10 -5.30
C GLY A 95 11.69 9.45 -4.80
N ILE A 96 11.21 10.56 -5.37
CA ILE A 96 11.55 11.92 -4.95
C ILE A 96 10.80 12.28 -3.66
N CYS A 97 9.57 11.77 -3.52
CA CYS A 97 8.72 11.91 -2.32
C CYS A 97 9.09 10.95 -1.19
N ALA A 98 10.17 10.17 -1.33
CA ALA A 98 10.65 9.28 -0.29
C ALA A 98 11.15 10.08 0.93
N VAL A 99 10.72 9.66 2.12
CA VAL A 99 11.06 10.36 3.37
C VAL A 99 12.09 9.57 4.19
N PRO A 100 12.96 10.25 4.97
CA PRO A 100 13.85 9.58 5.92
C PRO A 100 13.08 8.76 6.96
N LEU A 101 13.28 7.45 6.95
CA LEU A 101 12.67 6.54 7.90
C LEU A 101 13.23 6.77 9.31
N GLN A 102 12.33 6.84 10.28
CA GLN A 102 12.64 7.03 11.69
C GLN A 102 13.02 5.69 12.34
N PRO A 103 14.26 5.54 12.84
CA PRO A 103 14.66 4.31 13.53
C PRO A 103 13.77 4.01 14.73
N HIS A 104 13.51 2.73 14.97
CA HIS A 104 12.66 2.19 16.05
C HIS A 104 11.16 2.45 15.93
N THR A 105 10.73 3.35 15.05
CA THR A 105 9.30 3.65 14.82
C THR A 105 8.85 3.11 13.47
N ASP A 106 9.47 3.57 12.38
CA ASP A 106 9.16 3.09 11.03
C ASP A 106 9.80 1.73 10.75
N CYS A 107 10.96 1.48 11.36
CA CYS A 107 11.73 0.25 11.18
C CYS A 107 12.22 -0.29 12.52
N PRO A 108 12.26 -1.63 12.68
CA PRO A 108 12.63 -2.24 13.95
C PRO A 108 14.12 -2.02 14.29
N PRO A 109 14.53 -2.24 15.56
CA PRO A 109 15.90 -2.01 16.02
C PRO A 109 17.00 -2.79 15.27
N ASN A 110 16.68 -3.89 14.60
CA ASN A 110 17.63 -4.68 13.80
C ASN A 110 17.72 -4.25 12.33
N ALA A 111 17.06 -3.16 11.95
CA ALA A 111 17.07 -2.71 10.57
C ALA A 111 18.42 -2.11 10.15
N VAL A 112 18.82 -2.43 8.93
CA VAL A 112 19.93 -1.78 8.22
C VAL A 112 19.33 -0.77 7.26
N PHE A 113 19.83 0.47 7.32
CA PHE A 113 19.31 1.57 6.50
C PHE A 113 20.16 1.80 5.26
N LEU A 114 19.52 2.19 4.16
CA LEU A 114 20.16 2.59 2.93
C LEU A 114 19.75 4.02 2.58
N ASP A 115 20.73 4.81 2.18
CA ASP A 115 20.54 6.17 1.71
C ASP A 115 20.11 6.19 0.23
N GLY A 116 19.33 7.20 -0.15
CA GLY A 116 18.98 7.48 -1.53
C GLY A 116 19.66 8.75 -2.04
N TYR A 117 19.85 8.82 -3.35
CA TYR A 117 20.26 10.06 -4.04
C TYR A 117 19.28 10.36 -5.16
N TYR A 118 18.85 11.61 -5.25
CA TYR A 118 18.02 12.12 -6.34
C TYR A 118 18.60 13.42 -6.88
N THR A 119 18.10 13.87 -8.02
CA THR A 119 18.53 15.11 -8.66
C THR A 119 17.63 16.27 -8.26
N THR A 120 18.21 17.38 -7.83
CA THR A 120 17.50 18.66 -7.67
C THR A 120 17.14 19.25 -9.04
N ARG A 121 16.33 20.31 -9.05
CA ARG A 121 15.89 20.99 -10.28
C ARG A 121 17.03 21.53 -11.15
N ASP A 122 18.18 21.83 -10.55
CA ASP A 122 19.39 22.30 -11.25
C ASP A 122 20.36 21.16 -11.62
N GLY A 123 19.96 19.90 -11.40
CA GLY A 123 20.76 18.71 -11.71
C GLY A 123 21.76 18.31 -10.63
N THR A 124 21.80 18.98 -9.48
CA THR A 124 22.70 18.63 -8.38
C THR A 124 22.23 17.34 -7.68
N PRO A 125 23.12 16.38 -7.38
CA PRO A 125 22.78 15.24 -6.55
C PRO A 125 22.45 15.66 -5.11
N ALA A 126 21.26 15.33 -4.64
CA ALA A 126 20.81 15.51 -3.26
C ALA A 126 20.71 14.15 -2.59
N LYS A 127 21.37 14.03 -1.43
CA LYS A 127 21.33 12.85 -0.58
C LYS A 127 20.14 12.92 0.37
N THR A 128 19.40 11.83 0.49
CA THR A 128 18.45 11.59 1.58
C THR A 128 18.86 10.36 2.35
N SER A 129 19.01 10.52 3.65
CA SER A 129 19.46 9.41 4.50
C SER A 129 18.29 8.52 4.88
N ASN A 130 18.56 7.23 5.11
CA ASN A 130 17.55 6.26 5.60
C ASN A 130 16.29 6.17 4.72
N VAL A 131 16.45 6.17 3.40
CA VAL A 131 15.32 6.06 2.45
C VAL A 131 14.72 4.65 2.45
N PHE A 132 15.58 3.64 2.55
CA PHE A 132 15.16 2.26 2.71
C PHE A 132 15.60 1.72 4.06
N CYS A 133 14.85 0.77 4.60
CA CYS A 133 15.33 -0.10 5.64
C CYS A 133 15.12 -1.56 5.26
N VAL A 134 16.11 -2.39 5.61
CA VAL A 134 16.12 -3.83 5.39
C VAL A 134 16.22 -4.52 6.73
N PHE A 135 15.31 -5.45 7.03
CA PHE A 135 15.29 -6.12 8.32
C PHE A 135 14.69 -7.52 8.25
N GLU A 136 15.07 -8.36 9.20
CA GLU A 136 14.41 -9.65 9.45
C GLU A 136 13.23 -9.45 10.40
N ARG A 137 12.05 -9.92 10.00
CA ARG A 137 10.82 -9.84 10.78
C ARG A 137 10.62 -11.13 11.58
N TYR A 138 10.50 -10.97 12.89
CA TYR A 138 10.18 -12.03 13.84
C TYR A 138 8.79 -11.78 14.44
N ALA A 139 7.73 -12.09 13.69
CA ALA A 139 6.35 -11.84 14.12
C ALA A 139 5.72 -13.00 14.91
N GLY A 140 6.46 -14.10 15.10
CA GLY A 140 5.93 -15.32 15.72
C GLY A 140 5.13 -16.21 14.75
N ASP A 141 5.17 -15.88 13.45
CA ASP A 141 4.55 -16.67 12.41
C ASP A 141 5.20 -18.07 12.32
N ILE A 142 4.37 -19.07 11.98
CA ILE A 142 4.80 -20.46 11.84
C ILE A 142 4.97 -20.75 10.35
N MET A 143 6.18 -21.13 9.94
CA MET A 143 6.47 -21.48 8.55
C MET A 143 5.73 -22.76 8.19
N TRP A 144 5.85 -23.78 9.06
CA TRP A 144 5.04 -24.99 9.01
C TRP A 144 5.08 -25.70 10.37
N ARG A 145 4.09 -26.55 10.62
CA ARG A 145 4.03 -27.42 11.80
C ARG A 145 3.29 -28.71 11.54
N HIS A 146 3.65 -29.75 12.28
CA HIS A 146 2.90 -31.00 12.33
C HIS A 146 2.91 -31.60 13.74
N SER A 147 1.83 -32.31 14.08
CA SER A 147 1.72 -33.06 15.33
C SER A 147 1.10 -34.42 14.99
N GLU A 148 1.88 -35.48 15.16
CA GLU A 148 1.44 -36.86 14.94
C GLU A 148 0.88 -37.39 16.27
N THR A 149 -0.39 -37.80 16.27
CA THR A 149 -1.13 -38.20 17.48
C THR A 149 -1.67 -39.63 17.41
N ILE A 150 -1.51 -40.31 16.27
CA ILE A 150 -2.06 -41.63 15.99
C ILE A 150 -0.99 -42.70 16.19
N LEU A 151 0.25 -42.42 15.78
CA LEU A 151 1.37 -43.34 15.99
C LEU A 151 1.87 -43.30 17.44
N PRO A 152 2.37 -44.43 17.99
CA PRO A 152 3.00 -44.43 19.30
C PRO A 152 4.24 -43.51 19.34
N GLY A 153 4.27 -42.62 20.34
CA GLY A 153 5.33 -41.64 20.55
C GLY A 153 4.89 -40.22 20.20
N ASP A 154 4.99 -39.31 21.16
CA ASP A 154 4.60 -37.90 20.95
C ASP A 154 5.59 -37.23 19.99
N THR A 155 5.16 -36.98 18.75
CA THR A 155 5.99 -36.30 17.74
C THR A 155 5.36 -34.98 17.34
N VAL A 156 6.04 -33.88 17.67
CA VAL A 156 5.64 -32.52 17.31
C VAL A 156 6.84 -31.81 16.69
N GLU A 157 6.64 -31.22 15.52
CA GLU A 157 7.65 -30.45 14.81
C GLU A 157 7.06 -29.10 14.37
N VAL A 158 7.79 -28.02 14.61
CA VAL A 158 7.41 -26.64 14.28
C VAL A 158 8.64 -25.90 13.76
N ARG A 159 8.47 -25.11 12.71
CA ARG A 159 9.51 -24.18 12.23
C ARG A 159 8.97 -22.74 12.21
N PRO A 160 9.73 -21.77 12.74
CA PRO A 160 9.35 -20.36 12.68
C PRO A 160 9.46 -19.82 11.26
N ASP A 161 8.63 -18.83 10.92
CA ASP A 161 8.70 -18.06 9.68
C ASP A 161 9.43 -16.75 9.96
N VAL A 162 10.68 -16.66 9.51
CA VAL A 162 11.48 -15.43 9.57
C VAL A 162 11.58 -14.90 8.15
N THR A 163 11.11 -13.68 7.95
CA THR A 163 11.01 -13.06 6.62
C THR A 163 11.96 -11.87 6.49
N LEU A 164 12.49 -11.65 5.29
CA LEU A 164 13.29 -10.47 4.98
C LEU A 164 12.38 -9.38 4.41
N VAL A 165 12.40 -8.20 5.00
CA VAL A 165 11.56 -7.06 4.57
C VAL A 165 12.46 -5.94 4.08
N VAL A 166 12.17 -5.45 2.87
CA VAL A 166 12.68 -4.17 2.35
C VAL A 166 11.52 -3.17 2.38
N ARG A 167 11.69 -2.10 3.17
CA ARG A 167 10.66 -1.08 3.37
C ARG A 167 11.13 0.27 2.84
N MET A 168 10.18 1.00 2.24
CA MET A 168 10.27 2.40 1.88
C MET A 168 8.98 3.11 2.28
N VAL A 169 9.07 4.36 2.69
CA VAL A 169 7.90 5.23 2.88
C VAL A 169 8.00 6.42 1.92
N SER A 170 6.92 6.67 1.20
CA SER A 170 6.77 7.85 0.35
C SER A 170 5.60 8.68 0.83
N THR A 171 5.84 9.97 1.03
CA THR A 171 4.81 10.92 1.45
C THR A 171 4.49 11.85 0.27
N VAL A 172 3.33 11.66 -0.35
CA VAL A 172 2.86 12.49 -1.46
C VAL A 172 1.77 13.40 -0.92
N ALA A 173 2.14 14.67 -0.67
CA ALA A 173 1.29 15.65 -0.03
C ALA A 173 0.71 15.15 1.31
N ASN A 174 -0.58 14.80 1.35
CA ASN A 174 -1.28 14.36 2.55
C ASN A 174 -1.28 12.84 2.75
N TYR A 175 -0.74 12.06 1.82
CA TYR A 175 -0.75 10.61 1.86
C TYR A 175 0.61 10.04 2.25
N ASP A 176 0.62 9.04 3.13
CA ASP A 176 1.80 8.27 3.48
C ASP A 176 1.63 6.82 3.00
N TYR A 177 2.50 6.40 2.08
CA TYR A 177 2.52 5.06 1.50
C TYR A 177 3.69 4.27 2.07
N ILE A 178 3.40 3.27 2.89
CA ILE A 178 4.41 2.32 3.39
C ILE A 178 4.42 1.09 2.48
N ILE A 179 5.52 0.92 1.75
CA ILE A 179 5.68 -0.17 0.78
C ILE A 179 6.69 -1.17 1.30
N ASP A 180 6.20 -2.38 1.58
CA ASP A 180 7.00 -3.53 2.01
C ASP A 180 7.13 -4.55 0.88
N TRP A 181 8.36 -4.94 0.56
CA TRP A 181 8.68 -6.16 -0.16
C TRP A 181 9.19 -7.21 0.84
N GLU A 182 8.40 -8.26 1.03
CA GLU A 182 8.65 -9.32 1.99
C GLU A 182 9.03 -10.63 1.28
N PHE A 183 10.21 -11.15 1.59
CA PHE A 183 10.75 -12.39 1.04
C PHE A 183 10.74 -13.49 2.11
N LYS A 184 10.13 -14.62 1.78
CA LYS A 184 9.94 -15.75 2.69
C LYS A 184 10.87 -16.90 2.34
N GLN A 185 11.30 -17.65 3.35
CA GLN A 185 12.10 -18.87 3.14
C GLN A 185 11.36 -19.95 2.34
N SER A 186 10.02 -19.89 2.28
CA SER A 186 9.19 -20.74 1.41
C SER A 186 9.32 -20.42 -0.09
N GLY A 187 10.04 -19.36 -0.48
CA GLY A 187 10.13 -18.86 -1.85
C GLY A 187 9.01 -17.89 -2.22
N SER A 188 8.10 -17.56 -1.30
CA SER A 188 7.04 -16.58 -1.55
C SER A 188 7.58 -15.15 -1.47
N ILE A 189 7.10 -14.29 -2.38
CA ILE A 189 7.29 -12.84 -2.33
C ILE A 189 5.93 -12.21 -2.04
N LYS A 190 5.86 -11.37 -1.00
CA LYS A 190 4.65 -10.65 -0.62
C LYS A 190 4.93 -9.16 -0.67
N ILE A 191 4.12 -8.46 -1.45
CA ILE A 191 4.16 -7.00 -1.54
C ILE A 191 2.98 -6.46 -0.74
N THR A 192 3.25 -5.51 0.16
CA THR A 192 2.21 -4.85 0.96
C THR A 192 2.32 -3.35 0.80
N ALA A 193 1.23 -2.71 0.38
CA ALA A 193 1.06 -1.26 0.45
C ALA A 193 0.14 -0.93 1.63
N SER A 194 0.65 -0.23 2.62
CA SER A 194 -0.13 0.27 3.76
C SER A 194 -0.32 1.78 3.62
N LEU A 195 -1.53 2.27 3.91
CA LEU A 195 -1.90 3.68 3.78
C LEU A 195 -2.04 4.33 5.15
N SER A 196 -1.41 5.48 5.32
CA SER A 196 -1.58 6.39 6.45
C SER A 196 -1.67 7.83 5.95
N GLY A 197 -1.39 8.79 6.82
CA GLY A 197 -1.42 10.22 6.54
C GLY A 197 -2.74 10.88 6.94
N ILE A 198 -3.11 11.92 6.21
CA ILE A 198 -4.21 12.83 6.54
C ILE A 198 -5.22 12.82 5.39
N LEU A 199 -6.50 12.77 5.70
CA LEU A 199 -7.55 12.93 4.69
C LEU A 199 -7.42 14.31 4.02
N ALA A 200 -7.46 14.33 2.69
CA ALA A 200 -7.77 15.58 2.01
C ALA A 200 -9.24 15.92 2.25
N VAL A 201 -9.48 17.06 2.89
CA VAL A 201 -10.81 17.46 3.33
C VAL A 201 -11.37 18.62 2.52
N LYS A 202 -12.69 18.57 2.27
CA LYS A 202 -13.48 19.66 1.73
C LYS A 202 -14.18 20.40 2.87
N ALA A 203 -14.02 21.71 2.91
CA ALA A 203 -14.78 22.56 3.82
C ALA A 203 -16.28 22.49 3.49
N SER A 204 -17.13 22.55 4.51
CA SER A 204 -18.57 22.41 4.39
C SER A 204 -19.32 23.36 5.30
N ALA A 205 -20.52 23.77 4.90
CA ALA A 205 -21.44 24.47 5.78
C ALA A 205 -22.05 23.55 6.86
N TYR A 206 -21.98 22.23 6.67
CA TYR A 206 -22.59 21.27 7.58
C TYR A 206 -21.76 21.05 8.84
N THR A 207 -22.42 21.04 9.99
CA THR A 207 -21.83 20.62 11.28
C THR A 207 -22.27 19.23 11.69
N HIS A 208 -23.42 18.76 11.18
CA HIS A 208 -24.02 17.48 11.53
C HIS A 208 -24.57 16.78 10.28
N LYS A 209 -24.60 15.44 10.30
CA LYS A 209 -25.00 14.62 9.14
C LYS A 209 -26.46 14.83 8.71
N ASP A 210 -27.35 15.11 9.65
CA ASP A 210 -28.78 15.35 9.41
C ASP A 210 -29.08 16.65 8.64
N GLN A 211 -28.10 17.54 8.53
CA GLN A 211 -28.20 18.77 7.73
C GLN A 211 -28.02 18.51 6.23
N ILE A 212 -27.50 17.34 5.86
CA ILE A 212 -27.24 16.96 4.46
C ILE A 212 -28.55 16.49 3.82
N GLN A 213 -29.08 17.29 2.90
CA GLN A 213 -30.31 17.01 2.14
C GLN A 213 -30.06 16.85 0.63
N GLU A 214 -28.81 16.95 0.23
CA GLU A 214 -28.37 16.89 -1.16
C GLU A 214 -27.27 15.84 -1.35
N GLU A 215 -26.88 15.61 -2.59
CA GLU A 215 -25.75 14.74 -2.90
C GLU A 215 -24.45 15.39 -2.42
N VAL A 216 -23.71 14.65 -1.60
CA VAL A 216 -22.38 15.03 -1.11
C VAL A 216 -21.41 13.91 -1.45
N TYR A 217 -20.31 14.25 -2.12
CA TYR A 217 -19.31 13.30 -2.62
C TYR A 217 -18.30 12.88 -1.55
N GLY A 218 -18.77 12.56 -0.35
CA GLY A 218 -17.92 12.28 0.79
C GLY A 218 -18.70 12.02 2.08
N THR A 219 -17.96 11.88 3.17
CA THR A 219 -18.51 11.70 4.52
C THR A 219 -18.15 12.88 5.40
N ILE A 220 -19.10 13.40 6.19
CA ILE A 220 -18.78 14.36 7.24
C ILE A 220 -17.97 13.66 8.34
N VAL A 221 -16.73 14.10 8.56
CA VAL A 221 -15.79 13.50 9.52
C VAL A 221 -15.56 14.36 10.76
N ALA A 222 -15.87 15.65 10.67
CA ALA A 222 -15.90 16.61 11.78
C ALA A 222 -16.83 17.78 11.41
N GLU A 223 -17.08 18.69 12.35
CA GLU A 223 -17.79 19.94 12.05
C GLU A 223 -17.14 20.63 10.84
N ASN A 224 -17.96 21.04 9.87
CA ASN A 224 -17.54 21.74 8.66
C ASN A 224 -16.56 20.96 7.76
N THR A 225 -16.38 19.65 7.96
CA THR A 225 -15.30 18.89 7.33
C THR A 225 -15.82 17.63 6.65
N ILE A 226 -15.73 17.58 5.33
CA ILE A 226 -16.06 16.41 4.51
C ILE A 226 -14.77 15.72 4.08
N GLY A 227 -14.62 14.43 4.38
CA GLY A 227 -13.63 13.57 3.74
C GLY A 227 -14.16 13.14 2.37
N SER A 228 -13.59 13.70 1.30
CA SER A 228 -14.03 13.43 -0.07
C SER A 228 -13.75 11.97 -0.45
N CYS A 229 -14.74 11.31 -1.07
CA CYS A 229 -14.58 9.95 -1.56
C CYS A 229 -13.49 9.90 -2.63
N HIS A 230 -12.59 8.92 -2.52
CA HIS A 230 -11.52 8.68 -3.48
C HIS A 230 -11.06 7.22 -3.43
N SER A 231 -10.30 6.80 -4.43
CA SER A 231 -9.68 5.47 -4.50
C SER A 231 -8.16 5.58 -4.55
N HIS A 232 -7.45 4.50 -4.21
CA HIS A 232 -6.01 4.36 -4.41
C HIS A 232 -5.78 3.11 -5.26
N PHE A 233 -5.35 3.28 -6.50
CA PHE A 233 -4.97 2.19 -7.39
C PHE A 233 -3.47 2.16 -7.56
N LEU A 234 -2.84 1.01 -7.35
CA LEU A 234 -1.40 0.83 -7.54
C LEU A 234 -1.17 -0.16 -8.67
N SER A 235 -0.34 0.22 -9.63
CA SER A 235 0.09 -0.62 -10.74
C SER A 235 1.51 -1.10 -10.49
N PHE A 236 1.72 -2.42 -10.48
CA PHE A 236 3.04 -3.02 -10.33
C PHE A 236 3.56 -3.52 -11.67
N HIS A 237 4.80 -3.18 -11.98
CA HIS A 237 5.56 -3.82 -13.03
C HIS A 237 6.35 -4.98 -12.41
N LEU A 238 6.02 -6.21 -12.82
CA LEU A 238 6.68 -7.43 -12.39
C LEU A 238 7.25 -8.13 -13.61
N ASP A 239 8.55 -7.97 -13.84
CA ASP A 239 9.27 -8.64 -14.92
C ASP A 239 9.76 -10.00 -14.42
N LEU A 240 9.01 -11.05 -14.74
CA LEU A 240 9.20 -12.38 -14.19
C LEU A 240 9.98 -13.26 -15.17
N ASP A 241 11.15 -13.73 -14.74
CA ASP A 241 11.96 -14.74 -15.41
C ASP A 241 11.94 -16.05 -14.60
N ILE A 242 10.81 -16.78 -14.63
CA ILE A 242 10.63 -18.04 -13.91
C ILE A 242 11.50 -19.13 -14.54
N ASP A 243 12.68 -19.37 -13.94
CA ASP A 243 13.72 -20.31 -14.43
C ASP A 243 14.18 -20.00 -15.88
N GLY A 244 14.19 -18.71 -16.24
CA GLY A 244 14.52 -18.19 -17.56
C GLY A 244 13.45 -17.23 -18.11
N ASP A 245 13.72 -16.64 -19.27
CA ASP A 245 12.88 -15.59 -19.90
C ASP A 245 11.72 -16.14 -20.75
N ALA A 246 11.80 -17.41 -21.15
CA ALA A 246 10.79 -18.08 -21.97
C ALA A 246 9.56 -18.52 -21.14
N ASN A 247 8.75 -17.56 -20.70
CA ASN A 247 7.60 -17.78 -19.82
C ASN A 247 6.24 -17.76 -20.56
N SER A 248 5.18 -18.21 -19.88
CA SER A 248 3.79 -18.15 -20.38
C SER A 248 2.82 -17.96 -19.23
N LEU A 249 1.77 -17.16 -19.42
CA LEU A 249 0.70 -17.01 -18.43
C LEU A 249 -0.32 -18.15 -18.58
N LYS A 250 -0.54 -18.88 -17.49
CA LYS A 250 -1.51 -19.97 -17.40
C LYS A 250 -2.62 -19.60 -16.41
N LYS A 251 -3.87 -19.60 -16.88
CA LYS A 251 -5.07 -19.44 -16.06
C LYS A 251 -5.57 -20.81 -15.64
N ALA A 252 -5.76 -21.01 -14.34
CA ALA A 252 -6.25 -22.26 -13.77
C ALA A 252 -7.62 -22.02 -13.14
N HIS A 253 -8.68 -22.52 -13.79
CA HIS A 253 -10.06 -22.33 -13.35
C HIS A 253 -10.58 -23.54 -12.59
N LEU A 254 -11.16 -23.31 -11.42
CA LEU A 254 -11.92 -24.35 -10.71
C LEU A 254 -13.27 -24.57 -11.40
N GLN A 255 -13.51 -25.79 -11.85
CA GLN A 255 -14.75 -26.18 -12.52
C GLN A 255 -15.47 -27.28 -11.76
N ALA A 256 -16.74 -27.06 -11.43
CA ALA A 256 -17.59 -28.09 -10.85
C ALA A 256 -18.01 -29.12 -11.92
N VAL A 257 -17.88 -30.40 -11.59
CA VAL A 257 -18.22 -31.53 -12.47
C VAL A 257 -19.28 -32.40 -11.80
N ARG A 258 -20.38 -32.63 -12.51
CA ARG A 258 -21.47 -33.50 -12.06
C ARG A 258 -21.21 -34.94 -12.50
N VAL A 259 -21.41 -35.89 -11.58
CA VAL A 259 -21.36 -37.32 -11.89
C VAL A 259 -22.75 -37.76 -12.36
N THR A 260 -22.87 -38.16 -13.63
CA THR A 260 -24.16 -38.50 -14.26
C THR A 260 -24.31 -39.98 -14.62
N ASN A 261 -23.21 -40.72 -14.70
CA ASN A 261 -23.19 -42.11 -15.18
C ASN A 261 -23.34 -43.16 -14.05
N GLY A 262 -23.66 -42.75 -12.82
CA GLY A 262 -23.80 -43.66 -11.68
C GLY A 262 -22.49 -44.31 -11.21
N SER A 263 -21.33 -43.90 -11.71
CA SER A 263 -20.01 -44.49 -11.34
C SER A 263 -19.56 -44.22 -9.91
N SER A 264 -20.22 -43.29 -9.21
CA SER A 264 -19.91 -42.93 -7.84
C SER A 264 -21.18 -42.60 -7.05
N PRO A 265 -21.24 -42.91 -5.74
CA PRO A 265 -22.29 -42.37 -4.87
C PRO A 265 -22.19 -40.84 -4.70
N ARG A 266 -21.03 -40.24 -5.00
CA ARG A 266 -20.84 -38.78 -5.02
C ARG A 266 -21.52 -38.20 -6.26
N LYS A 267 -22.32 -37.14 -6.05
CA LYS A 267 -23.03 -36.43 -7.14
C LYS A 267 -22.16 -35.42 -7.89
N SER A 268 -21.07 -34.98 -7.29
CA SER A 268 -20.16 -33.99 -7.88
C SER A 268 -18.76 -34.00 -7.25
N HIS A 269 -17.84 -33.38 -7.98
CA HIS A 269 -16.50 -32.96 -7.55
C HIS A 269 -16.14 -31.67 -8.29
N TRP A 270 -14.95 -31.13 -8.03
CA TRP A 270 -14.37 -30.07 -8.85
C TRP A 270 -13.08 -30.57 -9.51
N THR A 271 -12.72 -29.96 -10.63
CA THR A 271 -11.46 -30.17 -11.34
C THR A 271 -10.84 -28.81 -11.67
N VAL A 272 -9.58 -28.82 -12.10
CA VAL A 272 -8.91 -27.64 -12.65
C VAL A 272 -8.97 -27.71 -14.18
N VAL A 273 -9.34 -26.61 -14.81
CA VAL A 273 -9.25 -26.41 -16.26
C VAL A 273 -8.21 -25.34 -16.54
N ASP A 274 -7.20 -25.72 -17.31
CA ASP A 274 -6.05 -24.89 -17.60
C ASP A 274 -6.15 -24.24 -18.98
N GLU A 275 -5.89 -22.93 -19.04
CA GLU A 275 -5.85 -22.16 -20.29
C GLU A 275 -4.55 -21.36 -20.36
N VAL A 276 -3.77 -21.56 -21.43
CA VAL A 276 -2.54 -20.79 -21.66
C VAL A 276 -2.86 -19.61 -22.57
N ALA A 277 -2.63 -18.39 -22.08
CA ALA A 277 -2.80 -17.19 -22.88
C ALA A 277 -1.81 -17.17 -24.05
N LYS A 278 -2.28 -16.87 -25.26
CA LYS A 278 -1.47 -16.88 -26.50
C LYS A 278 -1.14 -15.47 -27.00
N MET A 279 -1.85 -14.48 -26.51
CA MET A 279 -1.74 -13.07 -26.88
C MET A 279 -2.09 -12.22 -25.66
N GLU A 280 -1.66 -10.96 -25.67
CA GLU A 280 -1.82 -10.03 -24.55
C GLU A 280 -3.27 -9.84 -24.12
N SER A 281 -4.22 -9.83 -25.07
CA SER A 281 -5.65 -9.75 -24.76
C SER A 281 -6.16 -10.92 -23.91
N GLY A 282 -5.53 -12.10 -24.02
CA GLY A 282 -5.82 -13.26 -23.20
C GLY A 282 -5.25 -13.19 -21.77
N CYS A 283 -4.37 -12.21 -21.52
CA CYS A 283 -3.74 -11.95 -20.21
C CYS A 283 -4.50 -10.89 -19.40
N GLN A 284 -5.46 -10.17 -19.99
CA GLN A 284 -6.29 -9.20 -19.29
C GLN A 284 -7.34 -9.94 -18.46
N ASN A 285 -7.19 -9.88 -17.13
CA ASN A 285 -8.06 -10.60 -16.21
C ASN A 285 -8.73 -9.62 -15.23
N SER A 286 -10.01 -9.83 -14.94
CA SER A 286 -10.70 -9.19 -13.82
C SER A 286 -10.87 -10.20 -12.70
N THR A 287 -10.33 -9.89 -11.52
CA THR A 287 -10.42 -10.73 -10.32
C THR A 287 -11.53 -10.28 -9.37
N GLY A 288 -12.34 -9.29 -9.75
CA GLY A 288 -13.49 -8.81 -8.99
C GLY A 288 -14.73 -9.69 -9.18
N LEU A 289 -15.66 -9.63 -8.22
CA LEU A 289 -17.04 -10.05 -8.46
C LEU A 289 -17.55 -9.26 -9.66
N GLY A 290 -17.69 -9.92 -10.81
CA GLY A 290 -18.38 -9.34 -11.95
C GLY A 290 -19.76 -8.89 -11.47
N GLY A 291 -19.99 -7.57 -11.49
CA GLY A 291 -21.34 -7.08 -11.65
C GLY A 291 -21.85 -7.71 -12.93
N SER A 292 -22.92 -8.50 -12.82
CA SER A 292 -23.72 -8.85 -13.98
C SER A 292 -24.16 -7.53 -14.62
N ASP A 293 -23.67 -7.25 -15.82
CA ASP A 293 -24.30 -6.31 -16.74
C ASP A 293 -25.78 -6.68 -16.98
#